data_AF-A0A2E1AKQ5-F1
#
_entry.id   AF-A0A2E1AKQ5-F1
#
_cell.length_a   1.000
_cell.length_b   1.000
_cell.length_c   1.000
_cell.angle_alpha   90.00
_cell.angle_beta   90.00
_cell.angle_gamma   90.00
#
_symmetry.space_group_name_H-M   'P 1'
#
loop_
_entity.id
_entity.type
_entity.pdbx_description
1 polymer ?
#
loop_
_entity_poly.entity_id
_entity_poly.type
_entity_poly.pdbx_seq_one_letter_code
_entity_poly.pdbx_strand_id
1 'polypeptide(L)'
;MVTAYSICFSYVHRLSLKIICAMQPDHEKPYVPYPSPFWRTVLRLPLHLYALGLGNLVGLMPFLVLTTKGQRSGLPRHAVLEYRRHGSKFYVLSVWGSRPSWYQNLLANPNVTLQLGGRQIAARATPVTDVQEIARAVYRFRKNSPFYAELLARISSAEEINLGTLVDVSGEFTVVRFDPLQSEPVLKGIEASRWWVTSTAIMGIALASIGWLWKRRHR
;
A
#
# COMPACT_ATOMS: atom_id res chain seq x y z
N MET A 1 0.88 6.11 -21.04
CA MET A 1 2.02 5.54 -20.28
C MET A 1 1.59 4.76 -19.03
N VAL A 2 0.45 4.04 -19.05
CA VAL A 2 -0.06 3.22 -17.92
C VAL A 2 0.11 1.71 -18.19
N THR A 3 0.49 1.35 -19.42
CA THR A 3 0.44 -0.02 -19.96
C THR A 3 1.51 -0.95 -19.40
N ALA A 4 2.77 -0.53 -19.25
CA ALA A 4 3.84 -1.43 -18.78
C ALA A 4 3.69 -1.85 -17.30
N TYR A 5 3.11 -0.99 -16.45
CA TYR A 5 2.96 -1.25 -15.02
C TYR A 5 1.71 -2.07 -14.69
N SER A 6 0.59 -1.83 -15.39
CA SER A 6 -0.56 -2.76 -15.36
C SER A 6 -0.16 -4.16 -15.85
N ILE A 7 0.73 -4.25 -16.85
CA ILE A 7 1.23 -5.54 -17.33
C ILE A 7 2.14 -6.19 -16.28
N CYS A 8 3.11 -5.50 -15.69
CA CYS A 8 4.00 -6.08 -14.68
C CYS A 8 3.25 -6.51 -13.40
N PHE A 9 2.28 -5.72 -12.93
CA PHE A 9 1.43 -6.04 -11.78
C PHE A 9 0.43 -7.16 -12.09
N SER A 10 -0.19 -7.18 -13.28
CA SER A 10 -1.04 -8.29 -13.73
C SER A 10 -0.28 -9.58 -14.01
N TYR A 11 0.96 -9.53 -14.51
CA TYR A 11 1.75 -10.74 -14.85
C TYR A 11 2.28 -11.41 -13.59
N VAL A 12 2.80 -10.62 -12.65
CA VAL A 12 3.22 -11.09 -11.33
C VAL A 12 2.02 -11.65 -10.52
N HIS A 13 0.84 -11.03 -10.63
CA HIS A 13 -0.35 -11.55 -9.95
C HIS A 13 -0.97 -12.79 -10.62
N ARG A 14 -0.89 -12.94 -11.94
CA ARG A 14 -1.45 -14.09 -12.67
C ARG A 14 -0.74 -15.41 -12.31
N LEU A 15 0.54 -15.36 -11.96
CA LEU A 15 1.29 -16.49 -11.36
C LEU A 15 0.92 -16.72 -9.88
N SER A 16 0.66 -15.66 -9.12
CA SER A 16 0.25 -15.78 -7.72
C SER A 16 -1.16 -16.32 -7.54
N LEU A 17 -2.12 -16.02 -8.43
CA LEU A 17 -3.51 -16.49 -8.33
C LEU A 17 -3.64 -18.01 -8.51
N LYS A 18 -2.77 -18.63 -9.32
CA LYS A 18 -2.66 -20.10 -9.41
C LYS A 18 -2.14 -20.74 -8.12
N ILE A 19 -1.33 -20.01 -7.34
CA ILE A 19 -0.74 -20.47 -6.08
C ILE A 19 -1.64 -20.13 -4.88
N ILE A 20 -2.41 -19.03 -4.97
CA ILE A 20 -3.33 -18.54 -3.93
C ILE A 20 -4.63 -19.37 -3.87
N CYS A 21 -5.08 -19.93 -5.00
CA CYS A 21 -6.31 -20.74 -5.11
C CYS A 21 -6.01 -22.19 -5.51
N ALA A 22 -5.19 -22.90 -4.73
CA ALA A 22 -5.21 -24.36 -4.81
C ALA A 22 -6.52 -24.88 -4.19
N MET A 23 -7.33 -25.58 -5.00
CA MET A 23 -8.60 -26.17 -4.60
C MET A 23 -8.45 -27.05 -3.35
N GLN A 24 -9.24 -26.77 -2.30
CA GLN A 24 -9.64 -27.77 -1.31
C GLN A 24 -11.16 -27.91 -1.38
N PRO A 25 -11.69 -29.13 -1.63
CA PRO A 25 -13.12 -29.37 -1.63
C PRO A 25 -13.61 -29.46 -0.17
N ASP A 26 -14.86 -29.06 0.01
CA ASP A 26 -15.71 -29.24 1.19
C ASP A 26 -15.45 -28.30 2.40
N HIS A 27 -16.25 -27.23 2.43
CA HIS A 27 -16.60 -26.38 3.58
C HIS A 27 -15.48 -25.85 4.51
N GLU A 28 -14.83 -24.72 4.16
CA GLU A 28 -14.42 -23.66 5.10
C GLU A 28 -13.75 -22.49 4.34
N LYS A 29 -14.36 -21.30 4.39
CA LYS A 29 -13.88 -19.93 4.03
C LYS A 29 -12.62 -19.80 3.13
N PRO A 30 -12.67 -19.08 1.99
CA PRO A 30 -11.53 -18.80 1.12
C PRO A 30 -10.26 -18.36 1.88
N TYR A 31 -9.32 -19.29 2.06
CA TYR A 31 -8.05 -19.01 2.70
C TYR A 31 -7.11 -18.32 1.70
N VAL A 32 -6.96 -17.01 1.81
CA VAL A 32 -5.91 -16.28 1.09
C VAL A 32 -4.59 -16.40 1.88
N PRO A 33 -3.61 -17.21 1.43
CA PRO A 33 -2.34 -17.35 2.14
C PRO A 33 -1.65 -16.00 2.26
N TYR A 34 -1.05 -15.73 3.42
CA TYR A 34 -0.23 -14.55 3.62
C TYR A 34 1.02 -14.66 2.71
N PRO A 35 1.48 -13.58 2.05
CA PRO A 35 2.55 -13.63 1.07
C PRO A 35 3.83 -14.29 1.63
N SER A 36 4.47 -15.11 0.78
CA SER A 36 5.71 -15.81 1.10
C SER A 36 6.85 -14.82 1.44
N PRO A 37 7.90 -15.25 2.16
CA PRO A 37 8.96 -14.37 2.63
C PRO A 37 9.61 -13.50 1.54
N PHE A 38 9.79 -14.04 0.34
CA PHE A 38 10.31 -13.30 -0.80
C PHE A 38 9.36 -12.16 -1.23
N TRP A 39 8.06 -12.46 -1.35
CA TRP A 39 7.05 -11.46 -1.69
C TRP A 39 6.92 -10.36 -0.63
N ARG A 40 7.15 -10.68 0.65
CA ARG A 40 7.20 -9.66 1.73
C ARG A 40 8.31 -8.63 1.48
N THR A 41 9.45 -9.04 0.94
CA THR A 41 10.56 -8.13 0.61
C THR A 41 10.22 -7.26 -0.59
N VAL A 42 9.64 -7.85 -1.64
CA VAL A 42 9.19 -7.09 -2.84
C VAL A 42 8.13 -6.06 -2.47
N LEU A 43 7.14 -6.42 -1.65
CA LEU A 43 6.09 -5.50 -1.19
C LEU A 43 6.61 -4.37 -0.29
N ARG A 44 7.83 -4.48 0.25
CA ARG A 44 8.53 -3.40 0.98
C ARG A 44 9.36 -2.50 0.08
N LEU A 45 9.57 -2.83 -1.20
CA LEU A 45 10.34 -1.98 -2.14
C LEU A 45 9.83 -0.53 -2.17
N PRO A 46 8.51 -0.24 -2.18
CA PRO A 46 8.05 1.13 -2.12
C PRO A 46 8.51 1.88 -0.87
N LEU A 47 8.62 1.21 0.30
CA LEU A 47 9.15 1.82 1.53
C LEU A 47 10.63 2.20 1.37
N HIS A 48 11.43 1.35 0.71
CA HIS A 48 12.83 1.66 0.41
C HIS A 48 12.95 2.83 -0.57
N LEU A 49 12.08 2.90 -1.58
CA LEU A 49 12.01 4.06 -2.48
C LEU A 49 11.67 5.35 -1.71
N TYR A 50 10.74 5.30 -0.76
CA TYR A 50 10.47 6.42 0.14
C TYR A 50 11.70 6.81 0.98
N ALA A 51 12.38 5.82 1.57
CA ALA A 51 13.58 6.05 2.38
C ALA A 51 14.75 6.64 1.58
N LEU A 52 14.83 6.34 0.28
CA LEU A 52 15.80 6.91 -0.66
C LEU A 52 15.41 8.31 -1.15
N GLY A 53 14.22 8.82 -0.83
CA GLY A 53 13.74 10.11 -1.33
C GLY A 53 13.09 10.07 -2.70
N LEU A 54 12.84 8.87 -3.24
CA LEU A 54 12.10 8.62 -4.47
C LEU A 54 10.59 8.53 -4.24
N GLY A 55 10.08 9.11 -3.14
CA GLY A 55 8.66 9.11 -2.79
C GLY A 55 7.76 9.65 -3.91
N ASN A 56 8.22 10.64 -4.68
CA ASN A 56 7.46 11.17 -5.83
C ASN A 56 7.18 10.12 -6.90
N LEU A 57 8.08 9.15 -7.12
CA LEU A 57 7.82 8.03 -8.04
C LEU A 57 6.76 7.08 -7.49
N VAL A 58 6.75 6.86 -6.18
CA VAL A 58 5.71 6.04 -5.53
C VAL A 58 4.36 6.75 -5.52
N GLY A 59 4.35 8.09 -5.44
CA GLY A 59 3.13 8.90 -5.52
C GLY A 59 2.41 8.83 -6.88
N LEU A 60 3.09 8.37 -7.93
CA LEU A 60 2.47 8.08 -9.24
C LEU A 60 1.69 6.75 -9.23
N MET A 61 1.89 5.91 -8.22
CA MET A 61 1.23 4.63 -8.07
C MET A 61 0.01 4.76 -7.15
N PRO A 62 -1.00 3.87 -7.25
CA PRO A 62 -2.18 3.90 -6.37
C PRO A 62 -1.88 3.39 -4.94
N PHE A 63 -0.67 3.62 -4.43
CA PHE A 63 -0.23 3.22 -3.11
C PHE A 63 -0.09 4.42 -2.18
N LEU A 64 -0.49 4.21 -0.93
CA LEU A 64 -0.16 5.08 0.18
C LEU A 64 0.68 4.32 1.19
N VAL A 65 1.51 5.05 1.93
CA VAL A 65 2.15 4.52 3.13
C VAL A 65 1.31 4.93 4.32
N LEU A 66 0.80 3.95 5.03
CA LEU A 66 0.10 4.13 6.29
C LEU A 66 1.09 4.00 7.44
N THR A 67 1.19 5.04 8.26
CA THR A 67 1.90 5.00 9.53
C THR A 67 0.92 4.83 10.68
N THR A 68 1.09 3.76 11.46
CA THR A 68 0.28 3.44 12.65
C THR A 68 1.16 3.38 13.89
N LYS A 69 0.57 3.55 15.08
CA LYS A 69 1.26 3.29 16.35
C LYS A 69 1.15 1.81 16.67
N GLY A 70 2.28 1.12 16.84
CA GLY A 70 2.27 -0.30 17.20
C GLY A 70 1.57 -0.53 18.54
N GLN A 71 0.51 -1.34 18.56
CA GLN A 71 -0.29 -1.57 19.78
C GLN A 71 0.56 -2.10 20.95
N ARG A 72 1.50 -3.00 20.67
CA ARG A 72 2.38 -3.59 21.69
C ARG A 72 3.65 -2.77 21.96
N SER A 73 4.24 -2.20 20.91
CA SER A 73 5.56 -1.55 21.00
C SER A 73 5.51 -0.04 21.20
N GLY A 74 4.38 0.62 20.96
CA GLY A 74 4.28 2.08 20.91
C GLY A 74 5.00 2.77 19.75
N LEU A 75 5.94 2.08 19.08
CA LEU A 75 6.72 2.59 17.94
C LEU A 75 5.89 2.78 16.67
N PRO A 76 6.25 3.75 15.80
CA PRO A 76 5.68 3.89 14.46
C PRO A 76 5.89 2.63 13.61
N ARG A 77 4.84 2.21 12.89
CA ARG A 77 4.84 1.07 11.98
C ARG A 77 4.29 1.51 10.62
N HIS A 78 5.01 1.18 9.56
CA HIS A 78 4.65 1.56 8.20
C HIS A 78 4.11 0.36 7.42
N ALA A 79 3.01 0.58 6.69
CA ALA A 79 2.43 -0.40 5.77
C ALA A 79 2.16 0.27 4.42
N VAL A 80 2.58 -0.37 3.32
CA VAL A 80 2.23 0.07 1.96
C VAL A 80 0.89 -0.54 1.62
N LEU A 81 -0.10 0.28 1.30
CA LEU A 81 -1.46 -0.15 1.04
C LEU A 81 -1.96 0.47 -0.25
N GLU A 82 -2.67 -0.31 -1.06
CA GLU A 82 -3.39 0.25 -2.19
C GLU A 82 -4.60 1.03 -1.68
N TYR A 83 -4.82 2.21 -2.26
CA TYR A 83 -5.93 3.06 -1.86
C TYR A 83 -6.80 3.47 -3.04
N ARG A 84 -8.01 3.89 -2.68
CA ARG A 84 -8.93 4.61 -3.58
C ARG A 84 -9.40 5.87 -2.87
N ARG A 85 -9.39 6.99 -3.59
CA ARG A 85 -9.89 8.27 -3.10
C ARG A 85 -11.34 8.47 -3.53
N HIS A 86 -12.16 8.98 -2.63
CA HIS A 86 -13.50 9.44 -2.95
C HIS A 86 -13.79 10.77 -2.22
N GLY A 87 -13.89 11.85 -2.99
CA GLY A 87 -13.96 13.19 -2.44
C GLY A 87 -12.71 13.52 -1.63
N SER A 88 -12.91 13.88 -0.35
CA SER A 88 -11.83 14.10 0.62
C SER A 88 -11.35 12.82 1.30
N LYS A 89 -12.07 11.70 1.20
CA LYS A 89 -11.79 10.49 1.97
C LYS A 89 -10.92 9.51 1.21
N PHE A 90 -10.13 8.73 1.95
CA PHE A 90 -9.33 7.63 1.41
C PHE A 90 -9.89 6.30 1.90
N TYR A 91 -9.89 5.31 1.03
CA TYR A 91 -10.37 3.95 1.33
C TYR A 91 -9.26 2.95 1.05
N VAL A 92 -9.10 1.99 1.94
CA VAL A 92 -8.22 0.82 1.79
C VAL A 92 -9.07 -0.43 1.97
N LEU A 93 -8.79 -1.43 1.14
CA LEU A 93 -9.40 -2.76 1.21
C LEU A 93 -8.34 -3.78 1.66
N SER A 94 -8.66 -4.56 2.69
CA SER A 94 -7.86 -5.69 3.15
C SER A 94 -8.60 -6.98 2.85
N VAL A 95 -7.92 -7.93 2.21
CA VAL A 95 -8.45 -9.27 1.89
C VAL A 95 -8.05 -10.33 2.92
N TRP A 96 -7.47 -9.88 4.03
CA TRP A 96 -7.03 -10.73 5.14
C TRP A 96 -7.81 -10.45 6.43
N GLY A 97 -8.98 -9.83 6.33
CA GLY A 97 -9.79 -9.42 7.48
C GLY A 97 -8.99 -8.65 8.54
N SER A 98 -9.04 -9.13 9.78
CA SER A 98 -8.38 -8.54 10.95
C SER A 98 -6.94 -8.99 11.21
N ARG A 99 -6.40 -9.88 10.36
CA ARG A 99 -5.06 -10.46 10.52
C ARG A 99 -3.91 -9.45 10.38
N PRO A 100 -3.97 -8.43 9.50
CA PRO A 100 -2.84 -7.53 9.33
C PRO A 100 -2.56 -6.69 10.59
N SER A 101 -1.28 -6.59 10.96
CA SER A 101 -0.86 -5.82 12.14
C SER A 101 -1.22 -4.34 12.05
N TRP A 102 -1.20 -3.74 10.85
CA TRP A 102 -1.63 -2.35 10.65
C TRP A 102 -3.11 -2.16 10.99
N TYR A 103 -3.95 -3.17 10.78
CA TYR A 103 -5.37 -3.12 11.13
C TYR A 103 -5.58 -3.23 12.64
N GLN A 104 -4.86 -4.12 13.31
CA GLN A 104 -4.91 -4.22 14.77
C GLN A 104 -4.40 -2.93 15.44
N ASN A 105 -3.34 -2.33 14.88
CA ASN A 105 -2.81 -1.06 15.36
C ASN A 105 -3.81 0.09 15.23
N LEU A 106 -4.55 0.19 14.11
CA LEU A 106 -5.54 1.27 13.96
C LEU A 106 -6.78 1.08 14.83
N LEU A 107 -7.14 -0.16 15.17
CA LEU A 107 -8.22 -0.43 16.12
C LEU A 107 -7.83 0.06 17.52
N ALA A 108 -6.56 -0.08 17.89
CA ALA A 108 -6.03 0.43 19.15
C ALA A 108 -5.82 1.95 19.14
N ASN A 109 -5.39 2.52 18.02
CA ASN A 109 -5.22 3.96 17.86
C ASN A 109 -5.60 4.42 16.44
N PRO A 110 -6.76 5.07 16.27
CA PRO A 110 -7.25 5.45 14.95
C PRO A 110 -6.53 6.67 14.36
N ASN A 111 -5.68 7.38 15.13
CA ASN A 111 -4.94 8.53 14.62
C ASN A 111 -3.70 8.03 13.87
N VAL A 112 -3.71 8.25 12.55
CA VAL A 112 -2.72 7.72 11.63
C VAL A 112 -2.17 8.81 10.72
N THR A 113 -1.08 8.50 10.05
CA THR A 113 -0.51 9.36 9.03
C THR A 113 -0.53 8.65 7.70
N LEU A 114 -1.11 9.29 6.69
CA LEU A 114 -1.09 8.85 5.31
C LEU A 114 0.02 9.59 4.58
N GLN A 115 0.91 8.87 3.93
CA GLN A 115 1.96 9.45 3.10
C GLN A 115 1.72 9.07 1.64
N LEU A 116 1.52 10.11 0.81
CA LEU A 116 1.24 10.02 -0.62
C LEU A 116 2.30 10.84 -1.35
N GLY A 117 3.29 10.15 -1.89
CA GLY A 117 4.51 10.76 -2.40
C GLY A 117 5.17 11.67 -1.36
N GLY A 118 5.59 12.87 -1.76
CA GLY A 118 6.20 13.83 -0.82
C GLY A 118 5.26 14.39 0.26
N ARG A 119 3.95 14.10 0.24
CA ARG A 119 2.97 14.71 1.15
C ARG A 119 2.59 13.76 2.29
N GLN A 120 2.58 14.29 3.51
CA GLN A 120 2.04 13.60 4.69
C GLN A 120 0.73 14.26 5.11
N ILE A 121 -0.26 13.44 5.46
CA ILE A 121 -1.62 13.85 5.81
C ILE A 121 -1.99 13.16 7.11
N ALA A 122 -2.34 13.94 8.14
CA ALA A 122 -2.96 13.40 9.34
C ALA A 122 -4.35 12.87 8.98
N ALA A 123 -4.72 11.68 9.46
CA ALA A 123 -6.04 11.14 9.20
C ALA A 123 -6.55 10.32 10.39
N ARG A 124 -7.88 10.21 10.47
CA ARG A 124 -8.54 9.29 11.39
C ARG A 124 -8.99 8.05 10.62
N ALA A 125 -8.52 6.88 11.05
CA ALA A 125 -8.95 5.60 10.51
C ALA A 125 -10.30 5.19 11.13
N THR A 126 -11.22 4.71 10.31
CA THR A 126 -12.52 4.19 10.73
C THR A 126 -12.82 2.92 9.92
N PRO A 127 -12.89 1.75 10.56
CA PRO A 127 -13.43 0.56 9.93
C PRO A 127 -14.86 0.83 9.48
N VAL A 128 -15.16 0.59 8.20
CA VAL A 128 -16.50 0.82 7.66
C VAL A 128 -17.35 -0.39 8.02
N THR A 129 -18.48 -0.15 8.69
CA THR A 129 -19.48 -1.18 9.03
C THR A 129 -20.74 -1.07 8.17
N ASP A 130 -20.99 0.09 7.57
CA ASP A 130 -22.13 0.29 6.67
C ASP A 130 -21.94 -0.50 5.37
N VAL A 131 -22.84 -1.46 5.13
CA VAL A 131 -22.77 -2.38 3.98
C VAL A 131 -22.84 -1.62 2.65
N GLN A 132 -23.60 -0.53 2.58
CA GLN A 132 -23.69 0.29 1.38
C GLN A 132 -22.37 1.00 1.07
N GLU A 133 -21.72 1.59 2.08
CA GLU A 133 -20.39 2.20 1.93
C GLU A 133 -19.32 1.16 1.56
N ILE A 134 -19.35 -0.03 2.16
CA ILE A 134 -18.46 -1.15 1.80
C ILE A 134 -18.68 -1.54 0.33
N ALA A 135 -19.93 -1.75 -0.10
CA ALA A 135 -20.26 -2.12 -1.48
C ALA A 135 -19.68 -1.13 -2.50
N ARG A 136 -19.86 0.18 -2.23
CA ARG A 136 -19.33 1.26 -3.09
C ARG A 136 -17.81 1.28 -3.12
N ALA A 137 -17.15 1.05 -1.98
CA ALA A 137 -15.70 0.99 -1.91
C ALA A 137 -15.19 -0.20 -2.73
N VAL A 138 -15.74 -1.39 -2.50
CA VAL A 138 -15.38 -2.64 -3.20
C VAL A 138 -15.60 -2.51 -4.71
N TYR A 139 -16.75 -1.98 -5.14
CA TYR A 139 -17.03 -1.71 -6.56
C TYR A 139 -15.95 -0.83 -7.21
N ARG A 140 -15.47 0.21 -6.51
CA ARG A 140 -14.38 1.07 -7.02
C ARG A 140 -13.03 0.38 -7.11
N PHE A 141 -12.72 -0.48 -6.14
CA PHE A 141 -11.50 -1.29 -6.20
C PHE A 141 -11.56 -2.24 -7.41
N ARG A 142 -12.70 -2.91 -7.60
CA ARG A 142 -12.99 -3.81 -8.73
C ARG A 142 -12.84 -3.11 -10.09
N LYS A 143 -13.51 -1.97 -10.27
CA LYS A 143 -13.53 -1.23 -11.56
C LYS A 143 -12.14 -0.79 -12.02
N ASN A 144 -11.28 -0.45 -11.08
CA ASN A 144 -9.98 0.17 -11.38
C ASN A 144 -8.81 -0.83 -11.36
N SER A 145 -9.08 -2.12 -11.10
CA SER A 145 -8.04 -3.13 -11.01
C SER A 145 -8.56 -4.50 -11.43
N PRO A 146 -8.05 -5.06 -12.54
CA PRO A 146 -8.37 -6.43 -12.97
C PRO A 146 -8.06 -7.48 -11.89
N PHE A 147 -7.09 -7.21 -11.01
CA PHE A 147 -6.76 -8.09 -9.90
C PHE A 147 -7.90 -8.23 -8.90
N TYR A 148 -8.51 -7.12 -8.45
CA TYR A 148 -9.65 -7.20 -7.55
C TYR A 148 -10.88 -7.78 -8.24
N ALA A 149 -11.05 -7.57 -9.54
CA ALA A 149 -12.12 -8.24 -10.30
C ALA A 149 -12.00 -9.76 -10.24
N GLU A 150 -10.84 -10.30 -10.56
CA GLU A 150 -10.59 -11.75 -10.52
C GLU A 150 -10.62 -12.31 -9.09
N LEU A 151 -9.98 -11.62 -8.14
CA LEU A 151 -9.91 -12.05 -6.74
C LEU A 151 -11.29 -12.09 -6.11
N LEU A 152 -12.09 -11.04 -6.30
CA LEU A 152 -13.44 -10.99 -5.75
C LEU A 152 -14.34 -12.02 -6.43
N ALA A 153 -14.27 -12.19 -7.76
CA ALA A 153 -15.03 -13.23 -8.46
C ALA A 153 -14.72 -14.66 -7.97
N ARG A 154 -13.50 -14.90 -7.45
CA ARG A 154 -13.12 -16.20 -6.86
C ARG A 154 -13.56 -16.38 -5.42
N ILE A 155 -13.62 -15.30 -4.63
CA ILE A 155 -13.93 -15.35 -3.20
C ILE A 155 -15.43 -15.21 -2.94
N SER A 156 -16.11 -14.33 -3.69
CA SER A 156 -17.56 -14.30 -3.71
C SER A 156 -18.04 -15.25 -4.78
N SER A 157 -18.66 -16.37 -4.39
CA SER A 157 -19.38 -17.29 -5.29
C SER A 157 -20.55 -16.64 -6.07
N ALA A 158 -20.63 -15.31 -6.10
CA ALA A 158 -21.61 -14.49 -6.78
C ALA A 158 -20.90 -13.60 -7.81
N GLU A 159 -21.34 -13.72 -9.06
CA GLU A 159 -20.92 -12.93 -10.23
C GLU A 159 -21.21 -11.41 -10.02
N GLU A 160 -22.08 -11.08 -9.07
CA GLU A 160 -22.37 -9.73 -8.60
C GLU A 160 -22.27 -9.62 -7.09
N ILE A 161 -21.43 -8.69 -6.61
CA ILE A 161 -21.34 -8.34 -5.19
C ILE A 161 -22.59 -7.55 -4.82
N ASN A 162 -23.62 -8.25 -4.37
CA ASN A 162 -24.85 -7.69 -3.84
C ASN A 162 -24.74 -7.45 -2.33
N LEU A 163 -25.54 -6.52 -1.79
CA LEU A 163 -25.54 -6.19 -0.35
C LEU A 163 -25.73 -7.42 0.55
N GLY A 164 -26.55 -8.39 0.13
CA GLY A 164 -26.75 -9.64 0.87
C GLY A 164 -25.47 -10.48 0.97
N THR A 165 -24.77 -10.69 -0.15
CA THR A 165 -23.50 -11.45 -0.20
C THR A 165 -22.33 -10.72 0.49
N LEU A 166 -22.38 -9.39 0.60
CA LEU A 166 -21.36 -8.62 1.32
C LEU A 166 -21.37 -8.88 2.82
N VAL A 167 -22.52 -9.21 3.41
CA VAL A 167 -22.65 -9.49 4.84
C VAL A 167 -21.97 -10.81 5.19
N ASP A 168 -22.15 -11.84 4.36
CA ASP A 168 -21.53 -13.17 4.55
C ASP A 168 -20.00 -13.14 4.40
N VAL A 169 -19.50 -12.26 3.53
CA VAL A 169 -18.06 -12.16 3.20
C VAL A 169 -17.38 -11.01 3.97
N SER A 170 -18.13 -10.26 4.80
CA SER A 170 -17.61 -9.15 5.59
C SER A 170 -16.53 -9.56 6.61
N GLY A 171 -16.51 -10.83 7.03
CA GLY A 171 -15.45 -11.38 7.89
C GLY A 171 -14.11 -11.59 7.17
N GLU A 172 -14.12 -11.59 5.84
CA GLU A 172 -12.95 -11.86 4.99
C GLU A 172 -12.33 -10.58 4.43
N PHE A 173 -13.18 -9.58 4.17
CA PHE A 173 -12.76 -8.27 3.70
C PHE A 173 -13.00 -7.16 4.72
N THR A 174 -11.94 -6.44 5.04
CA THR A 174 -12.05 -5.22 5.85
C THR A 174 -11.88 -4.01 4.95
N VAL A 175 -12.88 -3.13 4.93
CA VAL A 175 -12.76 -1.79 4.36
C VAL A 175 -12.46 -0.79 5.48
N VAL A 176 -11.41 -0.02 5.30
CA VAL A 176 -11.06 1.07 6.22
C VAL A 176 -11.12 2.39 5.47
N ARG A 177 -11.87 3.32 6.06
CA ARG A 177 -11.95 4.71 5.62
C ARG A 177 -10.97 5.54 6.43
N PHE A 178 -10.31 6.47 5.76
CA PHE A 178 -9.47 7.47 6.39
C PHE A 178 -10.02 8.84 6.07
N ASP A 179 -10.38 9.55 7.13
CA ASP A 179 -10.89 10.92 7.09
C ASP A 179 -9.71 11.87 7.38
N PRO A 180 -9.25 12.69 6.40
CA PRO A 180 -8.14 13.61 6.62
C PRO A 180 -8.47 14.66 7.67
N LEU A 181 -7.49 14.91 8.53
CA LEU A 181 -7.52 15.96 9.53
C LEU A 181 -6.73 17.17 9.00
N GLN A 182 -7.15 18.37 9.40
CA GLN A 182 -6.42 19.61 9.09
C GLN A 182 -5.21 19.83 10.02
N SER A 183 -5.07 19.01 11.05
CA SER A 183 -3.95 19.06 11.98
C SER A 183 -2.67 18.48 11.38
N GLU A 184 -1.53 18.84 11.96
CA GLU A 184 -0.28 18.16 11.62
C GLU A 184 -0.30 16.68 12.03
N PRO A 185 0.43 15.80 11.31
CA PRO A 185 0.47 14.38 11.62
C PRO A 185 1.21 14.11 12.93
N VAL A 186 0.52 13.51 13.90
CA VAL A 186 1.10 13.13 15.20
C VAL A 186 2.20 12.09 15.04
N LEU A 187 2.05 11.17 14.08
CA LEU A 187 3.06 10.17 13.73
C LEU A 187 3.80 10.65 12.49
N LYS A 188 5.13 10.74 12.57
CA LYS A 188 5.92 11.07 11.38
C LYS A 188 5.88 9.93 10.37
N GLY A 189 5.71 10.29 9.09
CA GLY A 189 5.91 9.37 7.97
C GLY A 189 7.37 8.94 7.81
N ILE A 190 7.66 8.25 6.71
CA ILE A 190 9.02 7.86 6.37
C ILE A 190 9.77 9.11 5.91
N GLU A 191 10.78 9.52 6.69
CA GLU A 191 11.70 10.58 6.32
C GLU A 191 12.74 10.03 5.33
N ALA A 192 12.92 10.73 4.22
CA ALA A 192 13.92 10.36 3.22
C ALA A 192 15.32 10.62 3.78
N SER A 193 16.13 9.57 3.86
CA SER A 193 17.54 9.71 4.23
C SER A 193 18.30 10.27 3.02
N ARG A 194 18.68 11.56 3.09
CA ARG A 194 19.36 12.27 1.98
C ARG A 194 20.89 12.17 2.02
N TRP A 195 21.45 11.37 2.93
CA TRP A 195 22.91 11.23 3.10
C TRP A 195 23.63 10.78 1.82
N TRP A 196 22.97 9.98 0.98
CA TRP A 196 23.53 9.54 -0.30
C TRP A 196 23.61 10.66 -1.35
N VAL A 197 22.73 11.67 -1.27
CA VAL A 197 22.76 12.85 -2.16
C VAL A 197 24.00 13.68 -1.87
N THR A 198 24.32 13.88 -0.59
CA THR A 198 25.55 14.57 -0.20
C THR A 198 26.79 13.77 -0.60
N SER A 199 26.79 12.43 -0.44
CA SER A 199 27.92 11.59 -0.84
C SER A 199 28.16 11.58 -2.36
N THR A 200 27.09 11.55 -3.16
CA THR A 200 27.20 11.60 -4.64
C THR A 200 27.65 12.97 -5.13
N ALA A 201 27.21 14.06 -4.49
CA ALA A 201 27.70 15.40 -4.78
C ALA A 201 29.21 15.54 -4.49
N ILE A 202 29.68 15.04 -3.34
CA ILE A 202 31.11 15.04 -2.99
C ILE A 202 31.92 14.23 -4.00
N MET A 203 31.46 13.04 -4.37
CA MET A 203 32.12 12.20 -5.38
C MET A 203 32.18 12.88 -6.75
N GLY A 204 31.09 13.54 -7.17
CA GLY A 204 31.05 14.30 -8.42
C GLY A 204 32.04 15.46 -8.44
N ILE A 205 32.14 16.22 -7.34
CA ILE A 205 33.13 17.30 -7.17
C ILE A 205 34.55 16.74 -7.22
N ALA A 206 34.82 15.60 -6.56
CA ALA A 206 36.14 14.97 -6.57
C ALA A 206 36.54 14.52 -7.99
N LEU A 207 35.65 13.85 -8.72
CA LEU A 207 35.91 13.43 -10.11
C LEU A 207 36.12 14.63 -11.05
N ALA A 208 35.33 15.69 -10.90
CA ALA A 208 35.50 16.93 -11.67
C ALA A 208 36.84 17.61 -11.38
N SER A 209 37.25 17.62 -10.11
CA SER A 209 38.54 18.19 -9.67
C SER A 209 39.73 17.39 -10.20
N ILE A 210 39.64 16.06 -10.18
CA ILE A 210 40.65 15.16 -10.78
C ILE A 210 40.74 15.40 -12.29
N GLY A 211 39.60 15.46 -12.99
CA GLY A 211 39.56 15.76 -14.42
C GLY A 211 40.13 17.14 -14.77
N TRP A 212 39.86 18.16 -13.94
CA TRP A 212 40.42 19.50 -14.11
C TRP A 212 41.94 19.53 -13.91
N LEU A 213 42.45 18.88 -12.86
CA LEU A 213 43.89 18.76 -12.60
C LEU A 213 44.61 17.99 -13.71
N TRP A 214 44.01 16.92 -14.22
CA TRP A 214 44.55 16.15 -15.34
C TRP A 214 44.64 17.00 -16.61
N LYS A 215 43.56 17.74 -16.94
CA LYS A 215 43.54 18.66 -18.10
C LYS A 215 44.55 19.82 -17.96
N ARG A 216 44.80 20.28 -16.74
CA ARG A 216 45.80 21.33 -16.46
C ARG A 216 47.24 20.82 -16.60
N ARG A 217 47.50 19.53 -16.33
CA ARG A 217 48.82 18.90 -16.45
C ARG A 217 49.22 18.58 -17.90
N HIS A 218 48.24 18.45 -18.79
CA HIS A 218 48.43 18.11 -20.22
C HIS A 218 48.22 19.31 -21.17
N ARG A 219 48.19 20.54 -20.64
CA ARG A 219 48.32 21.79 -21.39
C ARG A 219 49.66 22.42 -21.07
#